data_AF-A0A7K7AXF6-F1
#
_entry.id   AF-A0A7K7AXF6-F1
#
_cell.length_a   1.000
_cell.length_b   1.000
_cell.length_c   1.000
_cell.angle_alpha   90.00
_cell.angle_beta   90.00
_cell.angle_gamma   90.00
#
_symmetry.space_group_name_H-M   'P 1'
#
loop_
_entity.id
_entity.type
_entity.pdbx_description
1 polymer ?
#
loop_
_entity_poly.entity_id
_entity_poly.type
_entity_poly.pdbx_seq_one_letter_code
_entity_poly.pdbx_strand_id
1 'polypeptide(L)'
;DARVSCHRHYRSRPTHGIGRFKYLLPKEAPKKRKDRVQMKAVNVGTEHEYGDINIQMTSYDMCLVEHFAKHVHRLCNRLSIRVNESYAMPTKTNEVLFLEERGSKMQLDAVLTTHQRVVQICGLSSTFAPILLEIIQSNQPEGVDLLVKEHTEADFKMRLKSRPELEELLAQMS
;
A
#
# COMPACT_ATOMS: atom_id res chain seq x y z
N ASP A 1 -39.28 51.38 24.52
CA ASP A 1 -38.15 50.56 24.99
C ASP A 1 -38.34 49.07 24.77
N ALA A 2 -37.19 48.39 24.62
CA ALA A 2 -36.95 46.96 24.77
C ALA A 2 -37.58 45.98 23.74
N ARG A 3 -36.88 45.83 22.60
CA ARG A 3 -36.88 44.56 21.85
C ARG A 3 -36.43 43.44 22.78
N VAL A 4 -37.34 42.51 23.11
CA VAL A 4 -37.05 41.31 23.92
C VAL A 4 -35.97 40.50 23.21
N SER A 5 -34.73 40.61 23.69
CA SER A 5 -33.64 39.80 23.18
C SER A 5 -33.82 38.37 23.68
N CYS A 6 -34.30 37.48 22.80
CA CYS A 6 -34.44 36.05 23.07
C CYS A 6 -33.05 35.42 23.23
N HIS A 7 -32.48 35.53 24.43
CA HIS A 7 -31.24 34.86 24.80
C HIS A 7 -31.47 33.35 24.79
N ARG A 8 -30.70 32.61 23.98
CA ARG A 8 -30.70 31.14 24.00
C ARG A 8 -30.13 30.64 25.34
N HIS A 9 -30.97 30.58 26.38
CA HIS A 9 -30.61 30.11 27.74
C HIS A 9 -30.06 28.67 27.78
N TYR A 10 -30.23 27.89 26.71
CA TYR A 10 -29.70 26.53 26.62
C TYR A 10 -28.16 26.48 26.52
N ARG A 11 -27.49 27.53 26.02
CA ARG A 11 -26.02 27.57 25.93
C ARG A 11 -25.33 27.70 27.29
N SER A 12 -26.01 28.29 28.27
CA SER A 12 -25.52 28.44 29.64
C SER A 12 -25.90 27.27 30.56
N ARG A 13 -26.55 26.22 30.04
CA ARG A 13 -26.91 25.02 30.82
C ARG A 13 -25.74 24.03 30.90
N PRO A 14 -25.61 23.26 32.00
CA PRO A 14 -24.56 22.26 32.16
C PRO A 14 -24.63 21.13 31.12
N THR A 15 -25.81 20.88 30.55
CA THR A 15 -26.02 19.88 29.49
C THR A 15 -25.71 20.39 28.08
N HIS A 16 -25.19 21.62 27.95
CA HIS A 16 -24.85 22.17 26.64
C HIS A 16 -23.73 21.36 25.99
N GLY A 17 -23.98 20.88 24.77
CA GLY A 17 -22.96 20.17 23.98
C GLY A 17 -22.89 18.66 24.18
N ILE A 18 -23.79 18.06 24.97
CA ILE A 18 -23.87 16.59 25.14
C ILE A 18 -23.98 15.82 23.82
N GLY A 19 -24.62 16.41 22.79
CA GLY A 19 -24.75 15.83 21.45
C GLY A 19 -23.66 16.22 20.46
N ARG A 20 -22.56 16.86 20.89
CA ARG A 20 -21.43 17.11 19.99
C ARG A 20 -20.69 15.79 19.79
N PHE A 21 -20.72 15.26 18.57
CA PHE A 21 -20.01 14.01 18.24
C PHE A 21 -18.88 14.22 17.22
N LYS A 22 -18.85 15.39 16.54
CA LYS A 22 -17.87 15.67 15.47
C LYS A 22 -16.41 15.60 15.93
N TYR A 23 -16.13 15.78 17.22
CA TYR A 23 -14.77 15.65 17.76
C TYR A 23 -14.35 14.19 18.02
N LEU A 24 -15.30 13.26 18.09
CA LEU A 24 -15.04 11.82 18.19
C LEU A 24 -14.70 11.22 16.82
N LEU A 25 -15.11 11.90 15.75
CA LEU A 25 -14.82 11.50 14.39
C LEU A 25 -13.47 12.06 13.95
N PRO A 26 -12.70 11.32 13.14
CA PRO A 26 -11.54 11.86 12.45
C PRO A 26 -11.95 13.10 11.63
N LYS A 27 -11.09 14.12 11.59
CA LYS A 27 -11.33 15.30 10.75
C LYS A 27 -11.45 14.87 9.29
N GLU A 28 -12.59 15.13 8.66
CA GLU A 28 -12.78 14.88 7.24
C GLU A 28 -11.77 15.70 6.43
N ALA A 29 -10.81 15.02 5.81
CA ALA A 29 -9.96 15.65 4.80
C ALA A 29 -10.84 16.06 3.61
N PRO A 30 -10.54 17.18 2.91
CA PRO A 30 -11.31 17.58 1.74
C PRO A 30 -11.35 16.44 0.73
N LYS A 31 -12.54 16.14 0.18
CA LYS A 31 -12.74 15.12 -0.85
C LYS A 31 -11.86 15.47 -2.05
N LYS A 32 -10.65 14.90 -2.11
CA LYS A 32 -9.74 15.09 -3.25
C LYS A 32 -10.41 14.50 -4.49
N ARG A 33 -10.33 15.20 -5.63
CA ARG A 33 -10.82 14.68 -6.91
C ARG A 33 -10.16 13.32 -7.17
N LYS A 34 -10.97 12.29 -7.41
CA LYS A 34 -10.54 10.89 -7.57
C LYS A 34 -9.49 10.70 -8.68
N ASP A 35 -9.37 11.63 -9.61
CA ASP A 35 -8.53 11.51 -10.81
C ASP A 35 -7.03 11.69 -10.59
N ARG A 36 -6.57 12.12 -9.40
CA ARG A 36 -5.13 12.28 -9.13
C ARG A 36 -4.76 11.60 -7.82
N VAL A 37 -4.20 10.39 -7.92
CA VAL A 37 -3.54 9.73 -6.78
C VAL A 37 -2.31 10.57 -6.43
N GLN A 38 -2.44 11.37 -5.37
CA GLN A 38 -1.33 12.16 -4.85
C GLN A 38 -0.49 11.28 -3.93
N MET A 39 0.83 11.39 -4.07
CA MET A 39 1.76 10.73 -3.17
C MET A 39 1.52 11.20 -1.73
N LYS A 40 1.36 10.24 -0.81
CA LYS A 40 1.36 10.51 0.63
C LYS A 40 2.81 10.68 1.08
N ALA A 41 3.06 11.59 2.03
CA ALA A 41 4.37 11.74 2.62
C ALA A 41 4.79 10.39 3.24
N VAL A 42 5.98 9.91 2.87
CA VAL A 42 6.53 8.67 3.40
C VAL A 42 6.93 8.90 4.85
N ASN A 43 6.48 8.04 5.74
CA ASN A 43 6.94 8.07 7.12
C ASN A 43 8.30 7.36 7.20
N VAL A 44 9.33 8.08 7.61
CA VAL A 44 10.73 7.57 7.72
C VAL A 44 10.92 6.71 8.98
N GLY A 45 9.94 6.68 9.88
CA GLY A 45 10.00 5.94 11.15
C GLY A 45 10.67 6.73 12.28
N THR A 46 10.71 6.11 13.44
CA THR A 46 11.41 6.57 14.64
C THR A 46 12.36 5.46 15.12
N GLU A 47 13.19 5.70 16.15
CA GLU A 47 14.13 4.68 16.66
C GLU A 47 13.44 3.38 17.14
N HIS A 48 12.15 3.44 17.50
CA HIS A 48 11.39 2.31 18.05
C HIS A 48 10.26 1.81 17.14
N GLU A 49 10.00 2.51 16.04
CA GLU A 49 8.94 2.19 15.11
C GLU A 49 9.45 2.35 13.68
N TYR A 50 9.35 1.28 12.90
CA TYR A 50 9.59 1.36 11.48
C TYR A 50 8.56 2.24 10.78
N GLY A 51 9.01 2.86 9.68
CA GLY A 51 8.20 3.67 8.80
C GLY A 51 7.18 2.86 8.00
N ASP A 52 6.82 3.39 6.82
CA ASP A 52 5.96 2.67 5.90
C ASP A 52 6.74 1.50 5.25
N ILE A 53 6.30 0.27 5.49
CA ILE A 53 6.92 -0.95 4.94
C ILE A 53 6.00 -1.55 3.88
N ASN A 54 6.59 -1.98 2.77
CA ASN A 54 5.95 -2.72 1.70
C ASN A 54 6.32 -4.21 1.79
N ILE A 55 5.32 -5.05 2.01
CA ILE A 55 5.44 -6.51 1.90
C ILE A 55 5.01 -6.90 0.50
N GLN A 56 5.99 -7.27 -0.34
CA GLN A 56 5.77 -7.69 -1.71
C GLN A 56 5.71 -9.22 -1.77
N MET A 57 4.70 -9.73 -2.46
CA MET A 57 4.49 -11.16 -2.70
C MET A 57 4.46 -11.36 -4.22
N THR A 58 5.35 -12.19 -4.75
CA THR A 58 5.46 -12.48 -6.18
C THR A 58 5.29 -13.97 -6.44
N SER A 59 4.52 -14.34 -7.46
CA SER A 59 4.38 -15.74 -7.91
C SER A 59 3.93 -15.80 -9.36
N TYR A 60 3.99 -16.99 -9.94
CA TYR A 60 3.44 -17.30 -11.25
C TYR A 60 1.93 -17.58 -11.23
N ASP A 61 1.39 -18.08 -10.11
CA ASP A 61 -0.05 -18.31 -9.96
C ASP A 61 -0.73 -17.10 -9.31
N MET A 62 -1.70 -16.51 -10.01
CA MET A 62 -2.49 -15.39 -9.50
C MET A 62 -3.27 -15.75 -8.22
N CYS A 63 -3.85 -16.94 -8.16
CA CYS A 63 -4.74 -17.34 -7.06
C CYS A 63 -3.99 -17.44 -5.74
N LEU A 64 -2.78 -18.02 -5.77
CA LEU A 64 -1.92 -18.16 -4.60
C LEU A 64 -1.51 -16.80 -4.02
N VAL A 65 -1.07 -15.87 -4.87
CA VAL A 65 -0.65 -14.54 -4.40
C VAL A 65 -1.81 -13.75 -3.82
N GLU A 66 -2.99 -13.80 -4.44
CA GLU A 66 -4.17 -13.11 -3.91
C GLU A 66 -4.64 -13.70 -2.58
N HIS A 67 -4.65 -15.03 -2.47
CA HIS A 67 -5.01 -15.70 -1.24
C HIS A 67 -4.01 -15.38 -0.11
N PHE A 68 -2.71 -15.40 -0.41
CA PHE A 68 -1.68 -15.06 0.57
C PHE A 68 -1.71 -13.58 0.95
N ALA A 69 -1.90 -12.66 0.01
CA ALA A 69 -2.09 -11.25 0.31
C ALA A 69 -3.30 -10.99 1.21
N LYS A 70 -4.41 -11.70 0.98
CA LYS A 70 -5.59 -11.68 1.85
C LYS A 70 -5.30 -12.23 3.24
N HIS A 71 -4.50 -13.29 3.35
CA HIS A 71 -4.05 -13.84 4.63
C HIS A 71 -3.22 -12.81 5.40
N VAL A 72 -2.18 -12.23 4.78
CA VAL A 72 -1.31 -11.21 5.39
C VAL A 72 -2.13 -9.99 5.82
N HIS A 73 -3.03 -9.49 4.96
CA HIS A 73 -3.89 -8.37 5.30
C HIS A 73 -4.77 -8.65 6.54
N ARG A 74 -5.37 -9.84 6.62
CA ARG A 74 -6.15 -10.27 7.80
C ARG A 74 -5.29 -10.46 9.03
N LEU A 75 -4.08 -10.98 8.87
CA LEU A 75 -3.12 -11.14 9.96
C LEU A 75 -2.77 -9.77 10.56
N CYS A 76 -2.42 -8.78 9.73
CA CYS A 76 -2.15 -7.41 10.19
C CYS A 76 -3.34 -6.82 10.95
N ASN A 77 -4.57 -6.98 10.43
CA ASN A 77 -5.77 -6.48 11.11
C ASN A 77 -6.01 -7.17 12.46
N ARG A 78 -5.75 -8.47 12.58
CA ARG A 78 -5.86 -9.22 13.84
C ARG A 78 -4.82 -8.79 14.87
N LEU A 79 -3.61 -8.49 14.41
CA LEU A 79 -2.50 -8.01 15.24
C LEU A 79 -2.57 -6.50 15.51
N SER A 80 -3.67 -5.84 15.11
CA SER A 80 -3.88 -4.39 15.27
C SER A 80 -2.79 -3.53 14.60
N ILE A 81 -2.14 -4.05 13.56
CA ILE A 81 -1.21 -3.27 12.72
C ILE A 81 -2.02 -2.48 11.71
N ARG A 82 -1.69 -1.20 11.55
CA ARG A 82 -2.36 -0.34 10.59
C ARG A 82 -1.89 -0.66 9.17
N VAL A 83 -2.83 -1.13 8.35
CA VAL A 83 -2.61 -1.30 6.91
C VAL A 83 -2.99 0.00 6.20
N ASN A 84 -2.05 0.61 5.49
CA ASN A 84 -2.31 1.82 4.70
C ASN A 84 -3.06 1.48 3.43
N GLU A 85 -2.48 0.61 2.61
CA GLU A 85 -2.98 0.24 1.28
C GLU A 85 -2.62 -1.22 0.96
N SER A 86 -3.50 -1.90 0.23
CA SER A 86 -3.21 -3.19 -0.39
C SER A 86 -3.56 -3.08 -1.86
N TYR A 87 -2.58 -3.36 -2.72
CA TYR A 87 -2.69 -3.13 -4.15
C TYR A 87 -1.94 -4.19 -4.96
N ALA A 88 -2.23 -4.22 -6.26
CA ALA A 88 -1.59 -5.08 -7.23
C ALA A 88 -0.55 -4.30 -8.04
N MET A 89 0.55 -4.96 -8.37
CA MET A 89 1.49 -4.46 -9.37
C MET A 89 1.11 -4.99 -10.75
N PRO A 90 1.44 -4.26 -11.84
CA PRO A 90 1.21 -4.75 -13.20
C PRO A 90 1.94 -6.06 -13.42
N THR A 91 1.25 -7.01 -14.06
CA THR A 91 1.77 -8.34 -14.32
C THR A 91 2.87 -8.30 -15.36
N LYS A 92 3.95 -9.04 -15.13
CA LYS A 92 5.06 -9.17 -16.08
C LYS A 92 4.93 -10.49 -16.82
N THR A 93 4.89 -10.44 -18.15
CA THR A 93 4.83 -11.62 -19.00
C THR A 93 6.21 -11.88 -19.57
N ASN A 94 6.80 -13.02 -19.23
CA ASN A 94 8.12 -13.43 -19.69
C ASN A 94 7.96 -14.61 -20.65
N GLU A 95 8.51 -14.45 -21.84
CA GLU A 95 8.59 -15.51 -22.84
C GLU A 95 9.84 -16.35 -22.59
N VAL A 96 9.66 -17.65 -22.35
CA VAL A 96 10.75 -18.60 -22.15
C VAL A 96 11.09 -19.21 -23.51
N LEU A 97 12.30 -18.93 -23.97
CA LEU A 97 12.84 -19.46 -25.21
C LEU A 97 13.80 -20.61 -24.89
N PHE A 98 13.60 -21.75 -25.54
CA PHE A 98 14.52 -22.89 -25.45
C PHE A 98 15.41 -22.96 -26.69
N LEU A 99 16.64 -23.46 -26.51
CA LEU A 99 17.57 -23.73 -27.59
C LEU A 99 17.38 -25.15 -28.10
N GLU A 100 17.17 -25.32 -29.41
CA GLU A 100 16.98 -26.62 -30.03
C GLU A 100 18.27 -27.48 -29.97
N GLU A 101 18.18 -28.75 -29.56
CA GLU A 101 19.33 -29.63 -29.24
C GLU A 101 20.36 -29.81 -30.38
N ARG A 102 19.93 -29.64 -31.63
CA ARG A 102 20.78 -29.76 -32.83
C ARG A 102 20.75 -28.52 -33.71
N GLY A 103 20.28 -27.38 -33.19
CA GLY A 103 20.12 -26.13 -33.92
C GLY A 103 20.66 -24.92 -33.15
N SER A 104 20.83 -23.80 -33.85
CA SER A 104 21.16 -22.49 -33.23
C SER A 104 19.92 -21.59 -33.09
N LYS A 105 18.73 -22.11 -33.43
CA LYS A 105 17.48 -21.35 -33.37
C LYS A 105 16.87 -21.47 -31.97
N MET A 106 16.49 -20.32 -31.41
CA MET A 106 15.65 -20.26 -30.21
C MET A 106 14.19 -20.46 -30.61
N GLN A 107 13.51 -21.38 -29.94
CA GLN A 107 12.08 -21.65 -30.10
C GLN A 107 11.33 -21.27 -28.83
N LEU A 108 10.08 -20.81 -28.96
CA LEU A 108 9.24 -20.46 -27.81
C LEU A 108 8.74 -21.74 -27.12
N ASP A 109 9.03 -21.87 -25.83
CA ASP A 109 8.59 -22.99 -25.01
C ASP A 109 7.26 -22.63 -24.30
N ALA A 110 7.31 -21.57 -23.48
CA ALA A 110 6.19 -21.17 -22.64
C ALA A 110 6.16 -19.66 -22.39
N VAL A 111 4.97 -19.16 -22.06
CA VAL A 111 4.78 -17.78 -21.60
C VAL A 111 4.42 -17.82 -20.13
N LEU A 112 5.30 -17.29 -19.29
CA LEU A 112 5.12 -17.24 -17.84
C LEU A 112 4.63 -15.86 -17.41
N THR A 113 3.55 -15.82 -16.65
CA THR A 113 2.99 -14.58 -16.10
C THR A 113 3.35 -14.46 -14.64
N THR A 114 4.10 -13.41 -14.26
CA THR A 114 4.40 -13.12 -12.86
C THR A 114 3.42 -12.09 -12.32
N HIS A 115 2.69 -12.49 -11.27
CA HIS A 115 1.76 -11.66 -10.53
C HIS A 115 2.42 -11.17 -9.23
N GLN A 116 2.19 -9.91 -8.90
CA GLN A 116 2.75 -9.31 -7.70
C GLN A 116 1.67 -8.54 -6.93
N ARG A 117 1.58 -8.82 -5.63
CA ARG A 117 0.72 -8.08 -4.70
C ARG A 117 1.57 -7.45 -3.62
N VAL A 118 1.14 -6.28 -3.17
CA VAL A 118 1.86 -5.56 -2.12
C VAL A 118 0.88 -5.12 -1.05
N VAL A 119 1.28 -5.35 0.20
CA VAL A 119 0.58 -4.86 1.39
C VAL A 119 1.47 -3.83 2.06
N GLN A 120 0.99 -2.59 2.13
CA GLN A 120 1.69 -1.50 2.78
C GLN A 120 1.19 -1.36 4.22
N ILE A 121 2.10 -1.56 5.16
CA ILE A 121 1.86 -1.43 6.61
C ILE A 121 2.58 -0.19 7.14
N CYS A 122 2.07 0.37 8.23
CA CYS A 122 2.69 1.49 8.92
C CYS A 122 2.65 1.30 10.43
N GLY A 123 3.60 1.94 11.14
CA GLY A 123 3.68 1.90 12.60
C GLY A 123 4.02 0.52 13.13
N LEU A 124 4.98 -0.16 12.49
CA LEU A 124 5.45 -1.46 12.97
C LEU A 124 6.52 -1.24 14.04
N SER A 125 6.27 -1.67 15.28
CA SER A 125 7.26 -1.55 16.35
C SER A 125 8.47 -2.46 16.12
N SER A 126 9.67 -2.00 16.50
CA SER A 126 10.92 -2.75 16.34
C SER A 126 10.91 -4.11 17.04
N THR A 127 10.23 -4.25 18.17
CA THR A 127 10.10 -5.52 18.90
C THR A 127 9.11 -6.48 18.24
N PHE A 128 8.10 -5.95 17.56
CA PHE A 128 7.03 -6.74 16.96
C PHE A 128 7.34 -7.19 15.54
N ALA A 129 8.17 -6.42 14.82
CA ALA A 129 8.62 -6.75 13.47
C ALA A 129 9.17 -8.18 13.30
N PRO A 130 10.11 -8.67 14.14
CA PRO A 130 10.62 -10.04 13.97
C PRO A 130 9.52 -11.10 14.14
N ILE A 131 8.60 -10.92 15.10
CA ILE A 131 7.48 -11.85 15.33
C ILE A 131 6.57 -11.90 14.10
N LEU A 132 6.26 -10.73 13.52
CA LEU A 132 5.43 -10.66 12.33
C LEU A 132 6.12 -11.36 11.14
N LEU A 133 7.40 -11.10 10.92
CA LEU A 133 8.16 -11.69 9.82
C LEU A 133 8.27 -13.22 9.95
N GLU A 134 8.52 -13.72 11.16
CA GLU A 134 8.58 -15.15 11.45
C GLU A 134 7.24 -15.84 11.16
N ILE A 135 6.12 -15.24 11.57
CA ILE A 135 4.78 -15.79 11.28
C ILE A 135 4.51 -15.78 9.77
N ILE A 136 4.87 -14.72 9.06
CA ILE A 136 4.66 -14.64 7.61
C ILE A 136 5.50 -15.69 6.88
N GLN A 137 6.77 -15.84 7.26
CA GLN A 137 7.68 -16.83 6.69
C GLN A 137 7.22 -18.26 6.98
N SER A 138 6.78 -18.55 8.20
CA SER A 138 6.26 -19.88 8.58
C SER A 138 4.99 -20.27 7.81
N ASN A 139 4.21 -19.28 7.37
CA ASN A 139 2.97 -19.51 6.62
C ASN A 139 3.14 -19.27 5.11
N GLN A 140 4.38 -19.12 4.63
CA GLN A 140 4.67 -18.86 3.23
C GLN A 140 4.34 -20.11 2.37
N PRO A 141 3.43 -19.99 1.39
CA PRO A 141 3.12 -21.10 0.50
C PRO A 141 4.22 -21.33 -0.54
N GLU A 142 4.24 -22.53 -1.10
CA GLU A 142 5.19 -22.89 -2.16
C GLU A 142 5.02 -22.03 -3.40
N GLY A 143 6.15 -21.63 -4.02
CA GLY A 143 6.16 -20.85 -5.25
C GLY A 143 5.75 -19.38 -5.09
N VAL A 144 5.60 -18.88 -3.86
CA VAL A 144 5.46 -17.44 -3.58
C VAL A 144 6.77 -16.92 -3.00
N ASP A 145 7.34 -15.90 -3.62
CA ASP A 145 8.49 -15.18 -3.08
C ASP A 145 8.03 -13.98 -2.27
N LEU A 146 8.60 -13.84 -1.07
CA LEU A 146 8.34 -12.74 -0.15
C LEU A 146 9.50 -11.75 -0.16
N LEU A 147 9.21 -10.47 -0.36
CA LEU A 147 10.20 -9.40 -0.30
C LEU A 147 9.67 -8.24 0.54
N VAL A 148 10.34 -7.98 1.66
CA VAL A 148 10.00 -6.88 2.57
C VAL A 148 10.97 -5.73 2.34
N LYS A 149 10.43 -4.56 1.99
CA LYS A 149 11.20 -3.35 1.69
C LYS A 149 10.55 -2.13 2.31
N GLU A 150 11.36 -1.15 2.68
CA GLU A 150 10.85 0.17 3.05
C GLU A 150 10.20 0.85 1.85
N HIS A 151 9.16 1.64 2.09
CA HIS A 151 8.46 2.33 1.02
C HIS A 151 9.27 3.53 0.53
N THR A 152 9.63 3.52 -0.75
CA THR A 152 10.30 4.65 -1.39
C THR A 152 9.41 5.36 -2.41
N GLU A 153 9.77 6.59 -2.79
CA GLU A 153 9.06 7.30 -3.87
C GLU A 153 9.17 6.57 -5.22
N ALA A 154 10.26 5.83 -5.44
CA ALA A 154 10.45 5.04 -6.64
C ALA A 154 9.39 3.93 -6.75
N ASP A 155 9.06 3.26 -5.65
CA ASP A 155 8.02 2.22 -5.63
C ASP A 155 6.64 2.80 -5.96
N PHE A 156 6.37 4.05 -5.57
CA PHE A 156 5.14 4.74 -5.94
C PHE A 156 5.13 5.09 -7.44
N LYS A 157 6.24 5.65 -7.95
CA LYS A 157 6.38 6.01 -9.37
C LYS A 157 6.27 4.80 -10.29
N MET A 158 6.74 3.62 -9.85
CA MET A 158 6.64 2.37 -10.62
C MET A 158 5.20 1.94 -10.91
N ARG A 159 4.22 2.38 -10.11
CA ARG A 159 2.80 2.13 -10.35
C ARG A 159 2.20 3.05 -11.42
N LEU A 160 2.85 4.17 -11.70
CA LEU A 160 2.38 5.17 -12.65
C LEU A 160 2.86 4.84 -14.06
N LYS A 161 2.13 5.36 -15.04
CA LYS A 161 2.58 5.32 -16.44
C LYS A 161 3.82 6.22 -16.60
N SER A 162 4.78 5.76 -17.41
CA SER A 162 5.90 6.59 -17.86
C SER A 162 5.38 7.80 -18.65
N ARG A 163 6.16 8.90 -18.63
CA ARG A 163 5.83 10.14 -19.33
C ARG A 163 6.99 10.47 -20.29
N PRO A 164 7.01 9.89 -21.49
CA PRO A 164 8.14 10.03 -22.41
C PRO A 164 8.40 11.49 -22.78
N GLU A 165 7.34 12.29 -23.01
CA GLU A 165 7.46 13.73 -23.32
C GLU A 165 8.24 14.52 -22.25
N LEU A 166 8.06 14.18 -20.97
CA LEU A 166 8.75 14.87 -19.87
C LEU A 166 10.21 14.41 -19.75
N GLU A 167 10.46 13.13 -20.01
CA GLU A 167 11.82 12.57 -20.04
C GLU A 167 12.62 13.15 -21.21
N GLU A 168 12.01 13.31 -22.38
CA GLU A 168 12.60 13.97 -23.54
C GLU A 168 12.92 15.45 -23.27
N LEU A 169 12.01 16.19 -22.65
CA LEU A 169 12.26 17.58 -22.27
C LEU A 169 13.38 17.71 -21.24
N LEU A 170 13.45 16.80 -20.25
CA LEU A 170 14.56 16.76 -19.30
C LEU A 170 15.89 16.47 -19.99
N ALA A 171 15.91 15.54 -20.94
CA ALA A 171 17.10 15.20 -21.71
C ALA A 171 17.56 16.34 -22.64
N GLN A 172 16.66 17.20 -23.11
CA GLN A 172 16.99 18.40 -23.88
C GLN A 172 17.53 19.55 -23.01
N MET A 173 17.18 19.57 -21.72
CA MET A 173 17.66 20.58 -20.77
C MET A 173 19.00 20.23 -20.14
N SER A 174 19.40 18.94 -20.17
CA SER A 174 20.69 18.44 -19.71
C SER A 174 21.75 18.51 -20.80
#